data_AF-A0A1H6DT83-F1
#
_entry.id   AF-A0A1H6DT83-F1
#
_cell.length_a   1.000
_cell.length_b   1.000
_cell.length_c   1.000
_cell.angle_alpha   90.00
_cell.angle_beta   90.00
_cell.angle_gamma   90.00
#
_symmetry.space_group_name_H-M   'P 1'
#
loop_
_entity.id
_entity.type
_entity.pdbx_description
1 polymer ?
#
loop_
_entity_poly.entity_id
_entity_poly.type
_entity_poly.pdbx_seq_one_letter_code
_entity_poly.pdbx_strand_id
1 'polypeptide(L)'
;MSKEDWVAASAAGRAAFCPKYLELQKNGSSVSNTAKAARVRGDIEHESFNAQIKSQTADRRCFIASHLYGVNDPRTEALRGFRDAHLMPNRPGRVFVRAYYALSPALVRVCRRFSMVDSITRNAVNWLVAKLSDHKER
;
A
#
# COMPACT_ATOMS: atom_id res chain seq x y z
N MET A 1 -10.63 -33.02 -4.53
CA MET A 1 -10.66 -31.81 -5.37
C MET A 1 -9.24 -31.33 -5.55
N SER A 2 -8.68 -31.55 -6.74
CA SER A 2 -7.38 -31.01 -7.09
C SER A 2 -7.54 -29.54 -7.49
N LYS A 3 -6.43 -28.80 -7.61
CA LYS A 3 -6.45 -27.40 -8.06
C LYS A 3 -6.98 -27.25 -9.50
N GLU A 4 -7.09 -28.36 -10.22
CA GLU A 4 -7.55 -28.48 -11.61
C GLU A 4 -9.08 -28.48 -11.73
N ASP A 5 -9.80 -28.69 -10.62
CA ASP A 5 -11.27 -28.71 -10.57
C ASP A 5 -11.90 -27.30 -10.44
N TRP A 6 -11.09 -26.24 -10.35
CA TRP A 6 -11.59 -24.88 -10.12
C TRP A 6 -12.09 -24.22 -11.41
N VAL A 7 -13.33 -23.75 -11.39
CA VAL A 7 -13.92 -22.95 -12.46
C VAL A 7 -13.82 -21.47 -12.10
N ALA A 8 -13.35 -20.63 -13.02
CA ALA A 8 -13.33 -19.19 -12.83
C ALA A 8 -14.76 -18.65 -12.60
N ALA A 9 -14.93 -17.72 -11.65
CA ALA A 9 -16.24 -17.14 -11.33
C ALA A 9 -16.95 -16.55 -12.57
N SER A 10 -16.19 -15.92 -13.47
CA SER A 10 -16.74 -15.38 -14.72
C SER A 10 -17.22 -16.47 -15.69
N ALA A 11 -16.58 -17.64 -15.69
CA ALA A 11 -16.99 -18.79 -16.50
C ALA A 11 -18.25 -19.44 -15.93
N ALA A 12 -18.34 -19.60 -14.60
CA ALA A 12 -19.55 -20.08 -13.93
C ALA A 12 -20.75 -19.13 -14.16
N GLY A 13 -20.54 -17.81 -14.01
CA GLY A 13 -21.58 -16.81 -14.27
C GLY A 13 -22.07 -16.82 -15.73
N ARG A 14 -21.17 -16.96 -16.69
CA ARG A 14 -21.56 -17.08 -18.11
C ARG A 14 -22.29 -18.39 -18.42
N ALA A 15 -21.88 -19.49 -17.78
CA ALA A 15 -22.54 -20.78 -17.93
C ALA A 15 -23.97 -20.78 -17.36
N ALA A 16 -24.23 -20.00 -16.30
CA ALA A 16 -25.58 -19.82 -15.76
C ALA A 16 -26.53 -19.15 -16.75
N PHE A 17 -26.03 -18.23 -17.58
CA PHE A 17 -26.82 -17.58 -18.63
C PHE A 17 -26.91 -18.43 -19.91
N CYS A 18 -25.79 -19.00 -20.35
CA CYS A 18 -25.71 -19.87 -21.51
C CYS A 18 -24.93 -21.14 -21.16
N PRO A 19 -25.61 -22.28 -20.88
CA PRO A 19 -24.96 -23.52 -20.48
C PRO A 19 -23.89 -24.01 -21.47
N LYS A 20 -24.08 -23.73 -22.77
CA LYS A 20 -23.16 -24.12 -23.85
C LYS A 20 -21.86 -23.30 -23.91
N TYR A 21 -21.78 -22.20 -23.17
CA TYR A 21 -20.60 -21.33 -23.14
C TYR A 21 -19.31 -22.09 -22.79
N LEU A 22 -19.35 -22.97 -21.79
CA LEU A 22 -18.16 -23.71 -21.33
C LEU A 22 -17.63 -24.70 -22.37
N GLU A 23 -18.53 -25.36 -23.10
CA GLU A 23 -18.19 -26.28 -24.18
C GLU A 23 -17.51 -25.52 -25.33
N LEU A 24 -18.11 -24.41 -25.77
CA LEU A 24 -17.55 -23.56 -26.82
C LEU A 24 -16.19 -22.98 -26.43
N GLN A 25 -15.99 -22.62 -25.16
CA GLN A 25 -14.72 -22.15 -24.65
C GLN A 25 -13.65 -23.25 -24.68
N LYS A 26 -13.97 -24.47 -24.25
CA LYS A 26 -13.05 -25.63 -24.33
C LYS A 26 -12.67 -25.97 -25.76
N ASN A 27 -13.61 -25.82 -26.69
CA ASN A 27 -13.39 -26.08 -28.10
C ASN A 27 -12.67 -24.93 -28.84
N GLY A 28 -12.20 -23.90 -28.12
CA GLY A 28 -11.38 -22.83 -28.68
C GLY A 28 -12.13 -21.79 -29.50
N SER A 29 -13.43 -21.59 -29.24
CA SER A 29 -14.24 -20.60 -29.97
C SER A 29 -13.62 -19.20 -29.89
N SER A 30 -13.56 -18.50 -31.03
CA SER A 30 -12.93 -17.20 -31.11
C SER A 30 -13.80 -16.10 -30.49
N VAL A 31 -13.18 -15.29 -29.62
CA VAL A 31 -13.82 -14.12 -29.01
C VAL A 31 -13.84 -12.97 -30.01
N SER A 32 -14.97 -12.26 -30.12
CA SER A 32 -15.11 -11.12 -31.03
C SER A 32 -14.10 -10.00 -30.71
N ASN A 33 -13.70 -9.25 -31.74
CA ASN A 33 -12.78 -8.12 -31.56
C ASN A 33 -13.35 -7.04 -30.63
N THR A 34 -14.67 -6.83 -30.67
CA THR A 34 -15.37 -5.91 -29.75
C THR A 34 -15.25 -6.34 -28.30
N ALA A 35 -15.41 -7.63 -28.00
CA ALA A 35 -15.24 -8.17 -26.64
C ALA A 35 -13.78 -8.11 -26.18
N LYS A 36 -12.80 -8.30 -27.08
CA LYS A 36 -11.38 -8.11 -26.76
C LYS A 36 -11.09 -6.65 -26.37
N ALA A 37 -11.58 -5.68 -27.15
CA ALA A 37 -11.41 -4.26 -26.86
C ALA A 37 -12.09 -3.85 -25.55
N ALA A 38 -13.29 -4.35 -25.27
CA ALA A 38 -13.99 -4.09 -24.01
C ALA A 38 -13.21 -4.61 -22.80
N ARG A 39 -12.64 -5.82 -22.89
CA ARG A 39 -11.79 -6.38 -21.83
C ARG A 39 -10.55 -5.51 -21.59
N VAL A 40 -9.82 -5.12 -22.64
CA VAL A 40 -8.64 -4.27 -22.49
C VAL A 40 -8.97 -2.95 -21.77
N ARG A 41 -10.08 -2.31 -22.13
CA ARG A 41 -10.54 -1.10 -21.42
C ARG A 41 -10.84 -1.38 -19.95
N GLY A 42 -11.57 -2.46 -19.68
CA GLY A 42 -11.90 -2.87 -18.32
C GLY A 42 -10.67 -3.21 -17.47
N ASP A 43 -9.65 -3.83 -18.07
CA ASP A 43 -8.38 -4.18 -17.40
C ASP A 43 -7.61 -2.92 -17.02
N ILE A 44 -7.54 -1.92 -17.91
CA ILE A 44 -6.90 -0.62 -17.65
C ILE A 44 -7.62 0.13 -16.51
N GLU A 45 -8.95 0.20 -16.55
CA GLU A 45 -9.74 0.83 -15.51
C GLU A 45 -9.56 0.11 -14.16
N HIS A 46 -9.59 -1.23 -14.16
CA HIS A 46 -9.33 -2.03 -12.95
C HIS A 46 -7.96 -1.78 -12.37
N GLU A 47 -6.91 -1.72 -13.20
CA GLU A 47 -5.56 -1.48 -12.75
C GLU A 47 -5.43 -0.10 -12.09
N SER A 48 -6.02 0.94 -12.71
CA SER A 48 -6.02 2.30 -12.16
C SER A 48 -6.74 2.38 -10.81
N PHE A 49 -7.90 1.72 -10.68
CA PHE A 49 -8.66 1.67 -9.44
C PHE A 49 -7.91 0.90 -8.35
N ASN A 50 -7.32 -0.24 -8.69
CA ASN A 50 -6.51 -1.04 -7.76
C ASN A 50 -5.30 -0.25 -7.26
N ALA A 51 -4.63 0.53 -8.12
CA ALA A 51 -3.53 1.41 -7.72
C ALA A 51 -4.02 2.50 -6.74
N GLN A 52 -5.17 3.11 -7.00
CA GLN A 52 -5.78 4.10 -6.11
C GLN A 52 -6.09 3.50 -4.73
N ILE A 53 -6.77 2.36 -4.68
CA ILE A 53 -7.10 1.68 -3.40
C ILE A 53 -5.82 1.26 -2.65
N LYS A 54 -4.80 0.78 -3.36
CA LYS A 54 -3.51 0.45 -2.75
C LYS A 54 -2.86 1.67 -2.09
N SER A 55 -2.94 2.85 -2.72
CA SER A 55 -2.44 4.08 -2.11
C SER A 55 -3.26 4.54 -0.90
N GLN A 56 -4.59 4.34 -0.92
CA GLN A 56 -5.47 4.69 0.20
C GLN A 56 -5.27 3.77 1.41
N THR A 57 -5.00 2.48 1.15
CA THR A 57 -4.76 1.45 2.18
C THR A 57 -3.30 1.36 2.63
N ALA A 58 -2.40 2.15 2.03
CA ALA A 58 -1.02 2.23 2.46
C ALA A 58 -0.94 2.62 3.94
N ASP A 59 0.02 2.04 4.68
CA ASP A 59 0.12 2.23 6.11
C ASP A 59 0.45 3.68 6.47
N ARG A 60 -0.53 4.48 6.88
CA ARG A 60 -0.30 5.89 7.26
C ARG A 60 0.22 6.06 8.68
N ARG A 61 0.55 4.99 9.40
CA ARG A 61 1.02 5.08 10.80
C ARG A 61 2.45 5.63 10.85
N CYS A 62 2.65 6.72 11.59
CA CYS A 62 3.97 7.25 11.94
C CYS A 62 3.82 8.01 13.25
N PHE A 63 3.86 7.30 14.39
CA PHE A 63 3.42 7.81 15.69
C PHE A 63 4.16 9.08 16.13
N ILE A 64 5.48 9.08 16.04
CA ILE A 64 6.29 10.23 16.49
C ILE A 64 6.04 11.44 15.58
N ALA A 65 6.12 11.28 14.26
CA ALA A 65 5.93 12.40 13.32
C ALA A 65 4.49 12.94 13.34
N SER A 66 3.50 12.06 13.45
CA SER A 66 2.09 12.46 13.55
C SER A 66 1.80 13.22 14.83
N HIS A 67 2.46 12.88 15.94
CA HIS A 67 2.38 13.63 17.19
C HIS A 67 3.06 15.01 17.08
N LEU A 68 4.23 15.09 16.43
CA LEU A 68 5.01 16.33 16.35
C LEU A 68 4.50 17.34 15.33
N TYR A 69 4.09 16.89 14.14
CA TYR A 69 3.73 17.73 12.99
C TYR A 69 2.28 17.61 12.58
N GLY A 70 1.63 16.48 12.89
CA GLY A 70 0.29 16.15 12.42
C GLY A 70 0.29 15.06 11.35
N VAL A 71 -0.89 14.45 11.18
CA VAL A 71 -1.09 13.27 10.32
C VAL A 71 -0.93 13.59 8.83
N ASN A 72 -1.27 14.81 8.42
CA ASN A 72 -1.28 15.27 7.02
C ASN A 72 -0.15 16.27 6.71
N ASP A 73 0.86 16.37 7.58
CA ASP A 73 2.00 17.28 7.34
C ASP A 73 2.94 16.70 6.27
N PRO A 74 3.44 17.51 5.32
CA PRO A 74 4.37 17.06 4.27
C PRO A 74 5.61 16.34 4.79
N ARG A 75 6.12 16.72 5.98
CA ARG A 75 7.27 16.07 6.62
C ARG A 75 6.92 14.67 7.11
N THR A 76 5.71 14.48 7.62
CA THR A 76 5.21 13.15 8.01
C THR A 76 5.06 12.26 6.77
N GLU A 77 4.56 12.79 5.66
CA GLU A 77 4.45 12.05 4.40
C GLU A 77 5.83 11.71 3.81
N ALA A 78 6.82 12.61 3.90
CA ALA A 78 8.19 12.33 3.48
C ALA A 78 8.82 11.17 4.25
N LEU A 79 8.63 11.12 5.58
CA LEU A 79 9.10 10.01 6.42
C LEU A 79 8.39 8.69 6.09
N ARG A 80 7.09 8.72 5.79
CA ARG A 80 6.35 7.53 5.32
C ARG A 80 6.91 7.03 3.98
N GLY A 81 7.17 7.93 3.04
CA GLY A 81 7.80 7.60 1.76
C GLY A 81 9.18 6.95 1.94
N PHE A 82 10.01 7.48 2.85
CA PHE A 82 11.30 6.87 3.18
C PHE A 82 11.14 5.45 3.77
N ARG A 83 10.22 5.26 4.72
CA ARG A 83 9.90 3.95 5.30
C ARG A 83 9.51 2.96 4.20
N ASP A 84 8.62 3.35 3.30
CA ASP A 84 8.08 2.44 2.29
C ASP A 84 9.09 2.13 1.18
N ALA A 85 9.90 3.10 0.78
CA ALA A 85 10.89 2.92 -0.28
C ALA A 85 12.18 2.22 0.19
N HIS A 86 12.64 2.45 1.43
CA HIS A 86 13.96 2.00 1.89
C HIS A 86 13.90 0.93 2.99
N LEU A 87 12.94 1.02 3.92
CA LEU A 87 12.88 0.11 5.07
C LEU A 87 12.05 -1.13 4.77
N MET A 88 10.90 -0.98 4.10
CA MET A 88 10.00 -2.10 3.83
C MET A 88 10.54 -3.18 2.87
N PRO A 89 11.33 -2.85 1.82
CA PRO A 89 11.91 -3.88 0.95
C PRO A 89 12.89 -4.79 1.69
N ASN A 90 13.64 -4.22 2.65
CA ASN A 90 14.72 -4.89 3.36
C ASN A 90 14.22 -5.64 4.61
N ARG A 91 14.67 -6.89 4.81
CA ARG A 91 14.41 -7.67 6.04
C ARG A 91 14.78 -6.92 7.33
N PRO A 92 15.98 -6.34 7.49
CA PRO A 92 16.33 -5.58 8.70
C PRO A 92 15.47 -4.33 8.87
N GLY A 93 15.13 -3.64 7.77
CA GLY A 93 14.27 -2.46 7.81
C GLY A 93 12.87 -2.78 8.36
N ARG A 94 12.29 -3.94 8.00
CA ARG A 94 11.01 -4.38 8.57
C ARG A 94 11.08 -4.64 10.09
N VAL A 95 12.19 -5.19 10.58
CA VAL A 95 12.39 -5.39 12.02
C VAL A 95 12.48 -4.04 12.75
N PHE A 96 13.21 -3.08 12.18
CA PHE A 96 13.28 -1.72 12.71
C PHE A 96 11.91 -1.05 12.78
N VAL A 97 11.09 -1.13 11.72
CA VAL A 97 9.73 -0.56 11.71
C VAL A 97 8.84 -1.19 12.78
N ARG A 98 8.94 -2.51 13.00
CA ARG A 98 8.19 -3.20 14.06
C ARG A 98 8.60 -2.72 15.44
N ALA A 99 9.90 -2.64 15.72
CA ALA A 99 10.41 -2.13 16.99
C ALA A 99 9.95 -0.67 17.20
N TYR A 100 10.05 0.15 16.15
CA TYR A 100 9.53 1.51 16.16
C TYR A 100 8.05 1.56 16.55
N TYR A 101 7.16 0.78 15.93
CA TYR A 101 5.74 0.77 16.27
C TYR A 101 5.42 0.19 17.65
N ALA A 102 6.24 -0.72 18.17
CA ALA A 102 6.07 -1.24 19.51
C ALA A 102 6.43 -0.18 20.58
N LEU A 103 7.53 0.57 20.37
CA LEU A 103 8.04 1.51 21.37
C LEU A 103 7.43 2.92 21.26
N SER A 104 7.09 3.36 20.05
CA SER A 104 6.66 4.74 19.81
C SER A 104 5.40 5.19 20.57
N PRO A 105 4.36 4.35 20.82
CA PRO A 105 3.22 4.76 21.64
C PRO A 105 3.59 5.07 23.09
N ALA A 106 4.57 4.38 23.66
CA ALA A 106 5.08 4.68 25.00
C ALA A 106 5.85 6.00 24.99
N LEU A 107 6.72 6.20 24.01
CA LEU A 107 7.50 7.44 23.87
C LEU A 107 6.60 8.67 23.71
N VAL A 108 5.56 8.59 22.86
CA VAL A 108 4.60 9.69 22.66
C VAL A 108 3.87 10.04 23.97
N ARG A 109 3.51 9.05 24.80
CA ARG A 109 2.94 9.31 26.12
C ARG A 109 3.90 10.07 27.03
N VAL A 110 5.20 9.75 26.99
CA VAL A 110 6.24 10.45 27.75
C VAL A 110 6.43 11.88 27.22
N CYS A 111 6.49 12.09 25.90
CA CYS A 111 6.58 13.42 25.30
C CYS A 111 5.40 14.33 25.72
N ARG A 112 4.18 13.79 25.77
CA ARG A 112 3.00 14.54 26.24
C ARG A 112 3.07 14.93 27.72
N ARG A 113 3.83 14.19 28.53
CA ARG A 113 3.98 14.43 29.97
C ARG A 113 5.14 15.38 30.28
N PHE A 114 6.23 15.32 29.50
CA PHE A 114 7.45 16.07 29.71
C PHE A 114 7.84 16.87 28.46
N SER A 115 7.70 18.19 28.52
CA SER A 115 8.00 19.12 27.43
C SER A 115 9.46 19.07 26.94
N MET A 116 10.40 18.76 27.84
CA MET A 116 11.82 18.59 27.50
C MET A 116 12.04 17.42 26.54
N VAL A 117 11.38 16.28 26.80
CA VAL A 117 11.49 15.08 25.94
C VAL A 117 10.83 15.34 24.58
N ASP A 118 9.71 16.07 24.55
CA ASP A 118 9.08 16.48 23.29
C ASP A 118 10.04 17.34 22.44
N SER A 119 10.72 18.30 23.06
CA SER A 119 11.67 19.20 22.39
C SER A 119 12.89 18.46 21.84
N ILE A 120 13.45 17.52 22.61
CA ILE A 120 14.57 16.66 22.15
C ILE A 120 14.11 15.81 20.97
N THR A 121 12.95 15.17 21.08
CA THR A 121 12.39 14.32 20.03
C THR A 121 12.11 15.13 18.76
N ARG A 122 11.57 16.34 18.91
CA ARG A 122 11.33 17.28 17.81
C ARG A 122 12.61 17.65 17.08
N ASN A 123 13.66 18.00 17.81
CA ASN A 123 14.95 18.37 17.23
C ASN A 123 15.59 17.18 16.49
N ALA A 124 15.55 15.99 17.08
CA ALA A 124 16.08 14.78 16.45
C ALA A 124 15.33 14.42 15.15
N VAL A 125 13.99 14.49 15.16
CA VAL A 125 13.19 14.20 13.97
C VAL A 125 13.35 15.30 12.92
N ASN A 126 13.44 16.58 13.30
CA ASN A 126 13.71 17.67 12.37
C ASN A 126 15.06 17.49 11.66
N TRP A 127 16.10 17.13 12.43
CA TRP A 127 17.42 16.83 11.86
C TRP A 127 17.36 15.67 10.86
N LEU A 128 16.64 14.59 11.21
CA LEU A 128 16.45 13.46 10.32
C LEU A 128 15.72 13.85 9.03
N VAL A 129 14.63 14.63 9.13
CA VAL A 129 13.89 15.12 7.97
C VAL A 129 14.77 16.00 7.09
N ALA A 130 15.55 16.92 7.68
CA ALA A 130 16.48 17.76 6.93
C ALA A 130 17.52 16.91 6.18
N LYS A 131 18.03 15.85 6.81
CA LYS A 131 19.00 14.94 6.18
C LYS A 131 18.37 14.11 5.06
N LEU A 132 17.11 13.71 5.20
CA LEU A 132 16.37 12.99 4.16
C LEU A 132 16.04 13.89 2.97
N SER A 133 15.74 15.17 3.20
CA SER A 133 15.53 16.15 2.13
C SER A 133 16.80 16.38 1.31
N ASP A 134 17.94 16.52 1.99
CA ASP A 134 19.28 16.69 1.37
C ASP A 134 19.68 15.50 0.48
N HIS A 135 19.25 14.28 0.84
CA HIS A 135 19.49 13.08 0.04
C HIS A 135 18.53 12.88 -1.14
N LYS A 136 17.40 13.60 -1.19
CA LYS A 136 16.41 13.49 -2.27
C LYS A 136 16.77 14.35 -3.49
N GLU A 137 17.69 15.31 -3.34
CA GLU A 137 18.14 16.25 -4.38
C GLU A 137 19.46 15.82 -5.07
N ARG A 138 20.00 14.63 -4.77
CA ARG A 138 21.12 14.00 -5.49
C ARG A 138 20.67 12.72 -6.17
#